data_AF-A0A0F4T3A6-F1
#
_entry.id   AF-A0A0F4T3A6-F1
#
_cell.length_a   1.000
_cell.length_b   1.000
_cell.length_c   1.000
_cell.angle_alpha   90.00
_cell.angle_beta   90.00
_cell.angle_gamma   90.00
#
_symmetry.space_group_name_H-M   'P 1'
#
loop_
_entity.id
_entity.type
_entity.pdbx_description
1 polymer ?
#
loop_
_entity_poly.entity_id
_entity_poly.type
_entity_poly.pdbx_seq_one_letter_code
_entity_poly.pdbx_strand_id
1 'polypeptide(L)'
;MQKTLTAMALIALAGCTTAGLEQDTPVFSGLSQKTPQQFSRCLAPKWQEFNSSTSSIETDSGYKIAASAPFNGIVALAVVDKTSVGSSVRVFLPMDWAGTRGWKDTAKTCI
;
A
#
# COMPACT_ATOMS: atom_id res chain seq x y z
N MET A 1 16.42 45.55 27.97
CA MET A 1 16.15 45.00 26.62
C MET A 1 16.39 43.49 26.64
N GLN A 2 15.38 42.69 26.98
CA GLN A 2 15.47 41.23 26.97
C GLN A 2 14.98 40.70 25.63
N LYS A 3 15.90 40.16 24.82
CA LYS A 3 15.60 39.50 23.55
C LYS A 3 15.23 38.04 23.83
N THR A 4 13.94 37.72 23.87
CA THR A 4 13.48 36.33 23.92
C THR A 4 13.61 35.70 22.54
N LEU A 5 14.63 34.86 22.37
CA LEU A 5 14.79 33.95 21.23
C LEU A 5 13.77 32.82 21.37
N THR A 6 12.62 32.95 20.72
CA THR A 6 11.68 31.85 20.57
C THR A 6 12.20 30.94 19.46
N ALA A 7 12.91 29.87 19.85
CA ALA A 7 13.36 28.83 18.94
C ALA A 7 12.17 27.97 18.51
N MET A 8 11.69 28.14 17.29
CA MET A 8 10.63 27.32 16.70
C MET A 8 11.24 26.03 16.17
N ALA A 9 11.14 24.95 16.94
CA ALA A 9 11.59 23.63 16.52
C ALA A 9 10.60 23.05 15.49
N LEU A 10 10.88 23.25 14.21
CA LEU A 10 10.26 22.52 13.11
C LEU A 10 10.86 21.11 13.07
N ILE A 11 10.27 20.18 13.82
CA ILE A 11 10.55 18.76 13.66
C ILE A 11 9.92 18.34 12.33
N ALA A 12 10.74 18.21 11.29
CA ALA A 12 10.32 17.56 10.06
C ALA A 12 10.04 16.08 10.36
N LEU A 13 8.77 15.70 10.43
CA LEU A 13 8.40 14.29 10.41
C LEU A 13 8.77 13.75 9.03
N ALA A 14 9.90 13.05 8.94
CA ALA A 14 10.19 12.21 7.79
C ALA A 14 9.09 11.14 7.74
N GLY A 15 8.10 11.32 6.87
CA GLY A 15 7.04 10.35 6.67
C GLY A 15 7.66 9.04 6.16
N CYS A 16 7.28 7.91 6.76
CA CYS A 16 7.64 6.60 6.24
C CYS A 16 6.97 6.41 4.88
N THR A 17 7.69 6.72 3.79
CA THR A 17 7.16 6.53 2.43
C THR A 17 7.34 5.08 2.00
N THR A 18 6.32 4.48 1.40
CA THR A 18 6.39 3.16 0.75
C THR A 18 7.14 3.16 -0.58
N ALA A 19 7.72 4.30 -0.96
CA ALA A 19 8.24 4.58 -2.30
C ALA A 19 9.32 3.59 -2.79
N GLY A 20 10.06 2.95 -1.89
CA GLY A 20 11.08 1.97 -2.27
C GLY A 20 10.51 0.71 -2.92
N LEU A 21 9.34 0.23 -2.46
CA LEU A 21 8.79 -1.05 -2.91
C LEU A 21 8.05 -0.96 -4.25
N GLU A 22 7.54 0.22 -4.60
CA GLU A 22 6.87 0.46 -5.89
C GLU A 22 7.84 0.57 -7.07
N GLN A 23 9.15 0.65 -6.81
CA GLN A 23 10.20 0.72 -7.83
C GLN A 23 10.53 -0.66 -8.43
N ASP A 24 10.15 -1.74 -7.74
CA ASP A 24 10.34 -3.11 -8.20
C ASP A 24 9.27 -3.53 -9.22
N THR A 25 9.53 -4.63 -9.95
CA THR A 25 8.53 -5.19 -10.86
C THR A 25 7.37 -5.78 -10.05
N PRO A 26 6.11 -5.43 -10.33
CA PRO A 26 4.99 -6.00 -9.59
C PRO A 26 4.89 -7.50 -9.84
N VAL A 27 4.73 -8.29 -8.77
CA VAL A 27 4.50 -9.74 -8.84
C VAL A 27 3.12 -10.09 -9.42
N PHE A 28 2.24 -9.09 -9.50
CA PHE A 28 0.94 -9.17 -10.15
C PHE A 28 0.51 -7.79 -10.62
N SER A 29 0.01 -7.73 -11.85
CA SER A 29 -0.64 -6.56 -12.43
C SER A 29 -1.93 -7.00 -13.12
N GLY A 30 -3.00 -6.25 -12.94
CA GLY A 30 -4.32 -6.57 -13.52
C GLY A 30 -5.24 -5.37 -13.61
N LEU A 31 -6.32 -5.53 -14.38
CA LEU A 31 -7.40 -4.55 -14.51
C LEU A 31 -8.67 -5.13 -13.89
N SER A 32 -9.42 -4.30 -13.18
CA SER A 32 -10.74 -4.62 -12.64
C SER A 32 -11.77 -3.60 -13.11
N GLN A 33 -13.01 -4.05 -13.32
CA GLN A 33 -14.15 -3.16 -13.56
C GLN A 33 -14.65 -2.48 -12.28
N LYS A 34 -14.15 -2.88 -11.11
CA LYS A 34 -14.48 -2.27 -9.83
C LYS A 34 -13.76 -0.93 -9.69
N THR A 35 -14.43 0.03 -9.05
CA THR A 35 -13.77 1.28 -8.65
C THR A 35 -12.64 1.00 -7.64
N PRO A 36 -11.63 1.88 -7.50
CA PRO A 36 -10.57 1.68 -6.51
C PRO A 36 -11.09 1.42 -5.10
N GLN A 37 -12.16 2.11 -4.69
CA GLN A 37 -12.79 1.91 -3.39
C GLN A 37 -13.43 0.52 -3.25
N GLN A 38 -14.18 0.07 -4.27
CA GLN A 38 -14.80 -1.26 -4.27
C GLN A 38 -13.73 -2.37 -4.24
N PHE A 39 -12.66 -2.21 -5.03
CA PHE A 39 -11.55 -3.15 -5.05
C PHE A 39 -10.83 -3.17 -3.69
N SER A 40 -10.55 -1.99 -3.10
CA SER A 40 -9.91 -1.91 -1.78
C SER A 40 -10.75 -2.55 -0.68
N ARG A 41 -12.08 -2.41 -0.72
CA ARG A 41 -12.98 -3.07 0.24
C ARG A 41 -13.01 -4.59 0.08
N CYS A 42 -12.72 -5.11 -1.11
CA CYS A 42 -12.55 -6.55 -1.32
C CYS A 42 -11.20 -7.04 -0.81
N LEU A 43 -10.12 -6.32 -1.14
CA LEU A 43 -8.75 -6.80 -0.90
C LEU A 43 -8.30 -6.63 0.54
N ALA A 44 -8.56 -5.46 1.16
CA ALA A 44 -8.09 -5.15 2.50
C ALA A 44 -8.47 -6.19 3.57
N PRO A 45 -9.74 -6.66 3.69
CA PRO A 45 -10.09 -7.68 4.68
C PRO A 45 -9.39 -9.02 4.43
N LYS A 46 -9.28 -9.45 3.16
CA LYS A 46 -8.56 -10.69 2.80
C LYS A 46 -7.09 -10.60 3.20
N TRP A 47 -6.45 -9.46 2.96
CA TRP A 47 -5.07 -9.22 3.38
C TRP A 47 -4.93 -9.16 4.91
N GLN A 48 -5.92 -8.59 5.60
CA GLN A 48 -5.95 -8.53 7.06
C GLN A 48 -6.08 -9.92 7.71
N GLU A 49 -6.78 -10.86 7.07
CA GLU A 49 -6.82 -12.27 7.49
C GLU A 49 -5.45 -12.95 7.43
N PHE A 50 -4.59 -12.60 6.46
CA PHE A 50 -3.22 -13.12 6.38
C PHE A 50 -2.25 -12.38 7.30
N ASN A 51 -2.42 -11.07 7.43
CA ASN A 51 -1.58 -10.22 8.27
C ASN A 51 -2.41 -9.08 8.84
N SER A 52 -2.66 -9.15 10.15
CA SER A 52 -3.49 -8.20 10.89
C SER A 52 -2.98 -6.75 10.86
N SER A 53 -1.70 -6.54 10.53
CA SER A 53 -1.12 -5.20 10.35
C SER A 53 -1.40 -4.59 8.98
N THR A 54 -2.23 -5.24 8.16
CA THR A 54 -2.71 -4.67 6.90
C THR A 54 -3.46 -3.37 7.15
N SER A 55 -3.08 -2.33 6.42
CA SER A 55 -3.74 -1.03 6.41
C SER A 55 -4.07 -0.62 4.98
N SER A 56 -5.11 0.20 4.82
CA SER A 56 -5.47 0.81 3.54
C SER A 56 -5.51 2.32 3.70
N ILE A 57 -4.86 3.03 2.78
CA ILE A 57 -4.75 4.49 2.76
C ILE A 57 -5.25 4.96 1.40
N GLU A 58 -6.14 5.95 1.42
CA GLU A 58 -6.59 6.64 0.21
C GLU A 58 -5.49 7.55 -0.34
N THR A 59 -5.41 7.64 -1.66
CA THR A 59 -4.46 8.45 -2.42
C THR A 59 -5.20 9.26 -3.47
N ASP A 60 -4.55 10.25 -4.07
CA ASP A 60 -5.17 11.08 -5.11
C ASP A 60 -5.71 10.27 -6.30
N SER A 61 -5.10 9.12 -6.60
CA SER A 61 -5.47 8.23 -7.72
C SER A 61 -6.28 7.01 -7.30
N GLY A 62 -6.46 6.71 -6.01
CA GLY A 62 -7.13 5.49 -5.55
C GLY A 62 -6.69 5.06 -4.15
N TYR A 63 -6.19 3.83 -3.98
CA TYR A 63 -5.83 3.27 -2.66
C TYR A 63 -4.48 2.57 -2.67
N LYS A 64 -3.75 2.68 -1.57
CA LYS A 64 -2.59 1.84 -1.25
C LYS A 64 -2.91 0.96 -0.05
N ILE A 65 -2.74 -0.35 -0.21
CA ILE A 65 -2.97 -1.33 0.84
C ILE A 65 -1.63 -1.96 1.16
N ALA A 66 -1.19 -1.87 2.41
CA ALA A 66 0.13 -2.33 2.81
C ALA A 66 0.03 -3.23 4.05
N ALA A 67 0.69 -4.39 3.98
CA ALA A 67 0.90 -5.27 5.13
C ALA A 67 2.34 -5.11 5.61
N SER A 68 2.53 -5.07 6.92
CA SER A 68 3.84 -4.88 7.54
C SER A 68 4.23 -6.09 8.39
N ALA A 69 5.52 -6.23 8.71
CA ALA A 69 5.95 -7.13 9.76
C ALA A 69 6.83 -6.36 10.75
N PRO A 70 6.77 -6.69 12.06
CA PRO A 70 7.69 -6.14 13.03
C PRO A 70 9.13 -6.30 12.54
N PHE A 71 9.93 -5.25 12.65
CA PHE A 71 11.35 -5.21 12.25
C PHE A 71 11.65 -5.29 10.74
N ASN A 72 10.70 -5.71 9.90
CA ASN A 72 10.92 -5.87 8.45
C ASN A 72 10.22 -4.79 7.60
N GLY A 73 9.38 -3.94 8.20
CA GLY A 73 8.64 -2.91 7.47
C GLY A 73 7.56 -3.50 6.57
N ILE A 74 7.31 -2.89 5.40
CA ILE A 74 6.29 -3.36 4.45
C ILE A 74 6.72 -4.68 3.82
N VAL A 75 5.89 -5.71 3.98
CA VAL A 75 6.11 -7.05 3.42
C VAL A 75 5.21 -7.35 2.22
N ALA A 76 4.16 -6.55 2.00
CA ALA A 76 3.35 -6.57 0.80
C ALA A 76 2.69 -5.21 0.57
N LEU A 77 2.63 -4.77 -0.68
CA LEU A 77 1.99 -3.52 -1.09
C LEU A 77 1.11 -3.77 -2.31
N ALA A 78 -0.16 -3.41 -2.23
CA ALA A 78 -1.04 -3.28 -3.37
C ALA A 78 -1.29 -1.80 -3.65
N VAL A 79 -1.10 -1.40 -4.91
CA VAL A 79 -1.46 -0.09 -5.43
C VAL A 79 -2.65 -0.26 -6.35
N VAL A 80 -3.73 0.46 -6.05
CA VAL A 80 -5.01 0.40 -6.74
C VAL A 80 -5.31 1.78 -7.27
N ASP A 81 -5.01 2.00 -8.55
CA ASP A 81 -5.20 3.29 -9.22
C ASP A 81 -6.47 3.28 -10.06
N LYS A 82 -7.14 4.42 -10.13
CA LYS A 82 -8.32 4.64 -10.98
C LYS A 82 -7.93 4.55 -12.46
N THR A 83 -8.78 3.92 -13.26
CA THR A 83 -8.70 3.94 -14.73
C THR A 83 -9.99 4.51 -15.32
N SER A 84 -10.07 4.59 -16.65
CA SER A 84 -11.29 5.04 -17.34
C SER A 84 -12.50 4.11 -17.15
N VAL A 85 -12.26 2.82 -16.86
CA VAL A 85 -13.29 1.77 -16.80
C VAL A 85 -13.41 1.10 -15.42
N GLY A 86 -12.57 1.48 -14.45
CA GLY A 86 -12.53 0.86 -13.13
C GLY A 86 -11.22 1.15 -12.42
N SER A 87 -10.41 0.12 -12.20
CA SER A 87 -9.11 0.24 -11.52
C SER A 87 -8.02 -0.65 -12.13
N SER A 88 -6.78 -0.18 -12.02
CA SER A 88 -5.58 -0.98 -12.26
C SER A 88 -4.98 -1.34 -10.92
N VAL A 89 -4.57 -2.60 -10.78
CA VAL A 89 -4.10 -3.16 -9.52
C VAL A 89 -2.70 -3.70 -9.75
N ARG A 90 -1.75 -3.27 -8.92
CA ARG A 90 -0.37 -3.75 -8.92
C ARG A 90 -0.02 -4.21 -7.52
N VAL A 91 0.55 -5.42 -7.40
CA VAL A 91 1.01 -5.97 -6.13
C VAL A 91 2.53 -6.12 -6.17
N PHE A 92 3.19 -5.60 -5.15
CA PHE A 92 4.64 -5.60 -4.97
C PHE A 92 4.98 -6.37 -3.70
N LEU A 93 6.03 -7.19 -3.76
CA LEU A 93 6.56 -7.95 -2.64
C LEU A 93 8.08 -7.72 -2.60
N PRO A 94 8.69 -7.54 -1.41
CA PRO A 94 10.11 -7.18 -1.30
C PRO A 94 11.08 -8.27 -1.77
N MET A 95 10.63 -9.53 -1.90
CA MET A 95 11.41 -10.64 -2.44
C MET A 95 10.52 -11.71 -3.11
N ASP A 96 11.03 -12.34 -4.17
CA ASP A 96 10.33 -13.37 -4.97
C ASP A 96 9.92 -14.63 -4.16
N TRP A 97 10.60 -14.90 -3.04
CA TRP A 97 10.40 -16.09 -2.20
C TRP A 97 9.52 -15.85 -0.96
N ALA A 98 9.06 -14.61 -0.72
CA ALA A 98 8.37 -14.17 0.51
C ALA A 98 6.94 -14.72 0.72
N GLY A 99 6.65 -15.99 0.37
CA GLY A 99 5.33 -16.60 0.60
C GLY A 99 4.28 -16.16 -0.42
N THR A 100 4.71 -15.99 -1.66
CA THR A 100 4.14 -15.11 -2.70
C THR A 100 2.84 -15.56 -3.38
N ARG A 101 2.12 -16.58 -2.87
CA ARG A 101 0.82 -16.98 -3.43
C ARG A 101 -0.36 -16.21 -2.82
N GLY A 102 -0.48 -16.17 -1.49
CA GLY A 102 -1.65 -15.58 -0.81
C GLY A 102 -1.94 -14.13 -1.21
N TRP A 103 -0.91 -13.27 -1.22
CA TRP A 103 -1.05 -11.84 -1.54
C TRP A 103 -1.57 -11.59 -2.95
N LYS A 104 -0.95 -12.21 -3.96
CA LYS A 104 -1.35 -12.04 -5.36
C LYS A 104 -2.64 -12.79 -5.71
N ASP A 105 -2.83 -13.98 -5.14
CA ASP A 105 -4.01 -14.80 -5.47
C ASP A 105 -5.28 -14.18 -4.89
N THR A 106 -5.21 -13.57 -3.71
CA THR A 106 -6.36 -12.80 -3.20
C THR A 106 -6.65 -11.53 -3.99
N ALA A 107 -5.62 -10.84 -4.49
CA ALA A 107 -5.82 -9.74 -5.44
C ALA A 107 -6.54 -10.19 -6.72
N LYS A 108 -6.18 -11.35 -7.28
CA LYS A 108 -6.88 -11.94 -8.46
C LYS A 108 -8.36 -12.23 -8.19
N THR A 109 -8.70 -12.71 -6.99
CA THR A 109 -10.11 -12.99 -6.64
C THR A 109 -10.98 -11.74 -6.54
N CYS A 110 -10.37 -10.56 -6.43
CA CYS A 110 -11.07 -9.29 -6.32
C CYS A 110 -11.26 -8.57 -7.66
N ILE A 111 -10.70 -9.08 -8.77
CA ILE A 111 -10.90 -8.49 -10.11
C ILE A 111 -12.37 -8.49 -10.50
#